data_AF-A0AAW2SC68-F1
#
_entry.id   AF-A0AAW2SC68-F1
#
_cell.length_a   1.000
_cell.length_b   1.000
_cell.length_c   1.000
_cell.angle_alpha   90.00
_cell.angle_beta   90.00
_cell.angle_gamma   90.00
#
_symmetry.space_group_name_H-M   'P 1'
#
loop_
_entity.id
_entity.type
_entity.pdbx_description
1 polymer ?
#
loop_
_entity_poly.entity_id
_entity_poly.type
_entity_poly.pdbx_seq_one_letter_code
_entity_poly.pdbx_strand_id
1 'polypeptide(L)'
;MSIVKLLGVSISGEHIYLVYEFVQGSDLGLCLRNKMNPHFTVLSTWMSRMQIATDVAHGLDYIHNTAGLSIDMVHKHVKSSGIIVTEPSFNAKICHFGAAELCGETREDGPQAAAAAERQFEGVRGYMSPEFKATGVATQKSDVYAFGVVILELMTGTEPVRYKFDRSSGNHRLISVIETAREAVEGGGEEGVEGRLRRWTDKRLRDSFRWTWRRS
;
A
#
# COMPACT_ATOMS: atom_id res chain seq x y z
N MET A 1 -0.38 6.10 -17.98
CA MET A 1 -1.11 6.89 -16.97
C MET A 1 -1.44 5.95 -15.81
N SER A 2 -0.94 6.25 -14.61
CA SER A 2 -0.94 5.32 -13.46
C SER A 2 -2.09 5.54 -12.48
N ILE A 3 -3.13 6.27 -12.89
CA ILE A 3 -4.33 6.54 -12.10
C ILE A 3 -5.54 6.12 -12.92
N VAL A 4 -6.50 5.47 -12.26
CA VAL A 4 -7.78 5.12 -12.87
C VAL A 4 -8.61 6.38 -13.11
N LYS A 5 -9.04 6.57 -14.35
CA LYS A 5 -9.84 7.73 -14.75
C LYS A 5 -11.26 7.66 -14.18
N LEU A 6 -11.69 8.73 -13.50
CA LEU A 6 -13.09 8.97 -13.19
C LEU A 6 -13.82 9.39 -14.47
N LEU A 7 -14.83 8.62 -14.88
CA LEU A 7 -15.64 8.86 -16.06
C LEU A 7 -16.86 9.74 -15.76
N GLY A 8 -17.40 9.65 -14.54
CA GLY A 8 -18.56 10.45 -14.14
C GLY A 8 -18.96 10.26 -12.68
N VAL A 9 -19.85 11.14 -12.25
CA VAL A 9 -20.46 11.13 -10.92
C VAL A 9 -21.97 11.17 -11.09
N SER A 10 -22.69 10.38 -10.29
CA SER A 10 -24.15 10.42 -10.20
C SER A 10 -24.56 10.53 -8.73
N ILE A 11 -25.58 11.34 -8.46
CA ILE A 11 -26.10 11.56 -7.12
C ILE A 11 -27.57 11.13 -7.12
N SER A 12 -27.93 10.23 -6.19
CA SER A 12 -29.30 9.76 -6.03
C SER A 12 -29.66 9.72 -4.54
N GLY A 13 -30.47 10.68 -4.11
CA GLY A 13 -30.75 10.90 -2.69
C GLY A 13 -29.47 11.20 -1.91
N GLU A 14 -29.24 10.45 -0.84
CA GLU A 14 -28.05 10.54 0.02
C GLU A 14 -26.84 9.72 -0.50
N HIS A 15 -26.93 9.11 -1.68
CA HIS A 15 -25.88 8.25 -2.22
C HIS A 15 -25.15 8.92 -3.39
N ILE A 16 -23.82 8.85 -3.35
CA ILE A 16 -22.93 9.30 -4.41
C ILE A 16 -22.34 8.07 -5.10
N TYR A 17 -22.53 8.00 -6.41
CA TYR A 17 -22.01 6.95 -7.28
C TYR A 17 -20.87 7.50 -8.13
N LEU A 18 -19.71 6.87 -8.06
CA LEU A 18 -18.53 7.22 -8.84
C LEU A 18 -18.32 6.15 -9.92
N VAL A 19 -18.29 6.57 -11.17
CA VAL A 19 -18.08 5.68 -12.32
C VAL A 19 -16.63 5.85 -12.80
N TYR A 20 -15.85 4.77 -12.71
CA TYR A 20 -14.45 4.74 -13.14
C TYR A 20 -14.29 3.96 -14.44
N GLU A 21 -13.20 4.19 -15.17
CA GLU A 21 -12.81 3.30 -16.26
C GLU A 21 -12.63 1.87 -15.72
N PHE A 22 -13.09 0.88 -16.48
CA PHE A 22 -12.82 -0.51 -16.14
C PHE A 22 -11.39 -0.85 -16.54
N VAL A 23 -10.61 -1.31 -15.56
CA VAL A 23 -9.23 -1.74 -15.76
C VAL A 23 -9.19 -3.26 -15.62
N GLN A 24 -8.85 -3.95 -16.71
CA GLN A 24 -8.63 -5.39 -16.66
C GLN A 24 -7.38 -5.71 -15.84
N GLY A 25 -7.55 -6.47 -14.75
CA GLY A 25 -6.48 -6.77 -13.82
C GLY A 25 -6.99 -7.29 -12.48
N SER A 26 -6.10 -7.39 -11.50
CA SER A 26 -6.42 -7.76 -10.13
C SER A 26 -5.74 -6.80 -9.15
N ASP A 27 -6.23 -6.70 -7.92
CA ASP A 27 -5.57 -5.85 -6.93
C ASP A 27 -4.20 -6.40 -6.55
N LEU A 28 -3.29 -5.49 -6.19
CA LEU A 28 -1.91 -5.83 -5.86
C LEU A 28 -1.82 -6.82 -4.68
N GLY A 29 -2.75 -6.73 -3.73
CA GLY A 29 -2.83 -7.66 -2.60
C GLY A 29 -3.02 -9.10 -3.07
N LEU A 30 -4.00 -9.35 -3.95
CA LEU A 30 -4.24 -10.66 -4.55
C LEU A 30 -3.09 -11.12 -5.45
N CYS A 31 -2.48 -10.22 -6.23
CA CYS A 31 -1.31 -10.54 -7.05
C CYS A 31 -0.13 -11.02 -6.20
N LEU A 32 0.11 -10.40 -5.03
CA LEU A 32 1.18 -10.79 -4.10
C LEU A 32 0.81 -12.03 -3.26
N ARG A 33 -0.47 -12.18 -2.90
CA ARG A 33 -0.95 -13.16 -1.92
C ARG A 33 -2.12 -13.95 -2.46
N ASN A 34 -1.81 -14.94 -3.30
CA ASN A 34 -2.80 -15.89 -3.77
C ASN A 34 -3.15 -16.90 -2.68
N LYS A 35 -4.37 -16.80 -2.11
CA LYS A 35 -4.86 -17.70 -1.07
C LYS A 35 -4.97 -19.17 -1.52
N MET A 36 -5.22 -19.38 -2.81
CA MET A 36 -5.35 -20.73 -3.40
C MET A 36 -4.00 -21.36 -3.71
N ASN A 37 -2.97 -20.54 -3.99
CA ASN A 37 -1.62 -21.01 -4.23
C ASN A 37 -0.57 -20.08 -3.59
N PRO A 38 -0.28 -20.24 -2.28
CA PRO A 38 0.63 -19.35 -1.55
C PRO A 38 2.06 -19.31 -2.09
N HIS A 39 2.49 -20.38 -2.78
CA HIS A 39 3.83 -20.47 -3.36
C HIS A 39 3.94 -19.81 -4.75
N PHE A 40 2.82 -19.35 -5.31
CA PHE A 40 2.77 -18.69 -6.60
C PHE A 40 2.40 -17.21 -6.47
N THR A 41 2.94 -16.40 -7.37
CA THR A 41 2.57 -15.00 -7.58
C THR A 41 2.86 -14.64 -9.02
N VAL A 42 1.98 -13.85 -9.64
CA VAL A 42 2.23 -13.30 -10.98
C VAL A 42 3.40 -12.31 -10.96
N LEU A 43 3.64 -11.66 -9.82
CA LEU A 43 4.77 -10.75 -9.57
C LEU A 43 6.00 -11.54 -9.07
N SER A 44 6.41 -12.54 -9.85
CA SER A 44 7.48 -13.49 -9.48
C SER A 44 8.89 -12.95 -9.65
N THR A 45 9.07 -11.80 -10.32
CA THR A 45 10.39 -11.21 -10.59
C THR A 45 10.56 -9.88 -9.87
N TRP A 46 11.79 -9.57 -9.46
CA TRP A 46 12.14 -8.28 -8.87
C TRP A 46 11.75 -7.12 -9.80
N MET A 47 12.04 -7.25 -11.09
CA MET A 47 11.71 -6.23 -12.09
C MET A 47 10.20 -5.97 -12.17
N SER A 48 9.34 -7.01 -12.12
CA SER A 48 7.90 -6.81 -12.10
C SER A 48 7.43 -5.99 -10.89
N ARG A 49 7.99 -6.26 -9.71
CA ARG A 49 7.65 -5.53 -8.49
C ARG A 49 8.17 -4.09 -8.50
N MET A 50 9.37 -3.88 -9.05
CA MET A 50 9.91 -2.53 -9.24
C MET A 50 9.13 -1.73 -10.26
N GLN A 51 8.60 -2.37 -11.31
CA GLN A 51 7.70 -1.70 -12.26
C GLN A 51 6.43 -1.22 -11.55
N ILE A 52 5.81 -2.07 -10.71
CA ILE A 52 4.64 -1.67 -9.91
C ILE A 52 4.98 -0.50 -8.98
N ALA A 53 6.10 -0.57 -8.24
CA ALA A 53 6.53 0.52 -7.37
C ALA A 53 6.74 1.83 -8.14
N THR A 54 7.34 1.76 -9.33
CA THR A 54 7.59 2.92 -10.21
C THR A 54 6.28 3.51 -10.71
N ASP A 55 5.35 2.67 -11.17
CA ASP A 55 4.05 3.12 -11.67
C ASP A 55 3.23 3.81 -10.55
N VAL A 56 3.24 3.25 -9.34
CA VAL A 56 2.59 3.86 -8.17
C VAL A 56 3.27 5.18 -7.76
N ALA A 57 4.60 5.24 -7.78
CA ALA A 57 5.33 6.48 -7.49
C ALA A 57 4.96 7.59 -8.48
N HIS A 58 4.91 7.29 -9.78
CA HIS A 58 4.46 8.25 -10.80
C HIS A 58 2.99 8.67 -10.61
N GLY A 59 2.11 7.75 -10.21
CA GLY A 59 0.72 8.07 -9.91
C GLY A 59 0.59 9.02 -8.71
N LEU A 60 1.35 8.79 -7.64
CA LEU A 60 1.36 9.67 -6.47
C LEU A 60 1.99 11.03 -6.77
N ASP A 61 3.09 11.06 -7.51
CA ASP A 61 3.72 12.31 -7.95
C ASP A 61 2.75 13.17 -8.78
N TYR A 62 2.01 12.55 -9.69
CA TYR A 62 0.97 13.23 -10.46
C TYR A 62 -0.11 13.84 -9.55
N ILE A 63 -0.56 13.09 -8.53
CA ILE A 63 -1.55 13.56 -7.56
C ILE A 63 -1.01 14.74 -6.75
N HIS A 64 0.20 14.62 -6.20
CA HIS A 64 0.77 15.61 -5.30
C HIS A 64 1.19 16.90 -6.02
N ASN A 65 1.68 16.80 -7.26
CA ASN A 65 2.36 17.91 -7.94
C ASN A 65 1.68 18.39 -9.23
N THR A 66 0.89 17.54 -9.90
CA THR A 66 0.46 17.80 -11.30
C THR A 66 -1.05 17.95 -11.47
N ALA A 67 -1.86 17.63 -10.47
CA ALA A 67 -3.33 17.65 -10.57
C ALA A 67 -3.94 19.07 -10.77
N GLY A 68 -3.13 20.13 -10.81
CA GLY A 68 -3.51 21.44 -11.37
C GLY A 68 -4.50 22.25 -10.55
N LEU A 69 -4.85 21.79 -9.35
CA LEU A 69 -5.64 22.51 -8.37
C LEU A 69 -4.67 23.11 -7.35
N SER A 70 -4.86 24.38 -6.98
CA SER A 70 -4.05 25.11 -6.00
C SER A 70 -4.26 24.64 -4.55
N ILE A 71 -4.54 23.35 -4.37
CA ILE A 71 -4.81 22.66 -3.11
C ILE A 71 -3.82 21.51 -3.04
N ASP A 72 -3.12 21.36 -1.91
CA ASP A 72 -2.24 20.22 -1.64
C ASP A 72 -3.05 18.92 -1.68
N MET A 73 -3.16 18.30 -2.86
CA MET A 73 -3.97 17.11 -3.04
C MET A 73 -3.32 15.92 -2.34
N VAL A 74 -4.12 15.21 -1.55
CA VAL A 74 -3.74 14.01 -0.80
C VAL A 74 -4.66 12.87 -1.21
N HIS A 75 -4.10 11.70 -1.50
CA HIS A 75 -4.86 10.52 -1.89
C HIS A 75 -5.62 9.91 -0.69
N LYS A 76 -5.00 9.82 0.49
CA LYS A 76 -5.60 9.34 1.77
C LYS A 76 -5.89 7.82 1.86
N HIS A 77 -5.86 7.11 0.74
CA HIS A 77 -6.26 5.69 0.65
C HIS A 77 -5.26 4.82 -0.11
N VAL A 78 -3.97 5.17 -0.06
CA VAL A 78 -2.90 4.34 -0.63
C VAL A 78 -2.81 3.01 0.15
N LYS A 79 -3.15 1.91 -0.52
CA LYS A 79 -3.06 0.53 0.01
C LYS A 79 -3.01 -0.48 -1.13
N SER A 80 -2.55 -1.70 -0.86
CA SER A 80 -2.44 -2.74 -1.90
C SER A 80 -3.77 -3.05 -2.60
N SER A 81 -4.90 -3.01 -1.87
CA SER A 81 -6.22 -3.28 -2.44
C SER A 81 -6.76 -2.13 -3.30
N GLY A 82 -6.14 -0.93 -3.22
CA GLY A 82 -6.47 0.24 -4.02
C GLY A 82 -5.56 0.39 -5.25
N ILE A 83 -4.71 -0.60 -5.53
CA ILE A 83 -3.79 -0.59 -6.68
C ILE A 83 -4.15 -1.79 -7.55
N ILE A 84 -4.53 -1.55 -8.80
CA ILE A 84 -4.80 -2.60 -9.79
C ILE A 84 -3.53 -2.88 -10.58
N VAL A 85 -3.15 -4.15 -10.67
CA VAL A 85 -2.13 -4.66 -11.58
C VAL A 85 -2.82 -5.05 -12.89
N THR A 86 -2.49 -4.35 -13.98
CA THR A 86 -3.16 -4.50 -15.28
C THR A 86 -2.70 -5.74 -16.02
N GLU A 87 -3.61 -6.34 -16.79
CA GLU A 87 -3.28 -7.39 -17.75
C GLU A 87 -3.43 -6.87 -19.19
N PRO A 88 -2.56 -7.30 -20.14
CA PRO A 88 -1.43 -8.24 -19.98
C PRO A 88 -0.11 -7.56 -19.58
N SER A 89 -0.09 -6.23 -19.42
CA SER A 89 1.15 -5.45 -19.34
C SER A 89 1.81 -5.40 -17.96
N PHE A 90 1.13 -5.86 -16.90
CA PHE A 90 1.60 -5.82 -15.51
C PHE A 90 2.01 -4.41 -15.05
N ASN A 91 1.25 -3.39 -15.45
CA ASN A 91 1.41 -2.03 -14.94
C ASN A 91 0.54 -1.80 -13.70
N ALA A 92 0.88 -0.79 -12.90
CA ALA A 92 0.03 -0.40 -11.77
C ALA A 92 -0.87 0.79 -12.11
N LYS A 93 -2.13 0.71 -11.69
CA LYS A 93 -3.07 1.84 -11.67
C LYS A 93 -3.63 2.05 -10.27
N ILE A 94 -3.49 3.27 -9.76
CA ILE A 94 -4.03 3.69 -8.47
C ILE A 94 -5.52 4.01 -8.60
N CYS A 95 -6.33 3.46 -7.71
CA CYS A 95 -7.78 3.63 -7.64
C CYS A 95 -8.19 4.54 -6.49
N HIS A 96 -9.46 4.97 -6.49
CA HIS A 96 -10.08 5.75 -5.41
C HIS A 96 -9.50 7.15 -5.16
N PHE A 97 -8.76 7.68 -6.12
CA PHE A 97 -8.37 9.09 -6.09
C PHE A 97 -9.61 9.99 -6.14
N GLY A 98 -9.73 10.93 -5.20
CA GLY A 98 -10.86 11.87 -5.10
C GLY A 98 -12.13 11.33 -4.44
N ALA A 99 -12.21 10.03 -4.13
CA ALA A 99 -13.40 9.44 -3.51
C ALA A 99 -13.66 10.00 -2.10
N ALA A 100 -12.62 10.17 -1.27
CA ALA A 100 -12.74 10.72 0.07
C ALA A 100 -13.25 12.18 0.09
N GLU A 101 -12.83 12.99 -0.88
CA GLU A 101 -13.24 14.39 -0.99
C GLU A 101 -14.69 14.52 -1.49
N LEU A 102 -15.07 13.70 -2.49
CA LEU A 102 -16.41 13.67 -3.05
C LEU A 102 -17.46 13.07 -2.09
N CYS A 103 -17.08 12.10 -1.27
CA CYS A 103 -17.96 11.48 -0.28
C CYS A 103 -18.13 12.31 1.00
N GLY A 104 -17.53 13.51 1.08
CA GLY A 104 -17.63 14.37 2.26
C GLY A 104 -16.94 13.79 3.49
N GLU A 105 -15.95 12.90 3.30
CA GLU A 105 -15.14 12.34 4.39
C GLU A 105 -14.17 13.39 4.98
N THR A 106 -14.09 14.57 4.34
CA THR A 106 -13.29 15.75 4.73
C THR A 106 -14.05 16.78 5.57
N ARG A 107 -15.09 16.40 6.33
CA ARG A 107 -15.69 17.35 7.27
C ARG A 107 -14.69 17.72 8.36
N GLU A 108 -14.00 18.84 8.15
CA GLU A 108 -13.43 19.63 9.23
C GLU A 108 -14.59 20.07 10.16
N ASP A 109 -14.32 19.96 11.46
CA ASP A 109 -15.15 20.41 12.58
C ASP A 109 -16.41 19.60 12.93
N GLY A 110 -16.25 18.59 13.80
CA GLY A 110 -17.36 18.07 14.60
C GLY A 110 -17.08 16.81 15.43
N PRO A 111 -17.54 16.71 16.69
CA PRO A 111 -17.32 15.54 17.56
C PRO A 111 -17.99 14.23 17.07
N GLN A 112 -18.84 14.29 16.04
CA GLN A 112 -19.40 13.10 15.37
C GLN A 112 -18.45 12.45 14.35
N ALA A 113 -17.34 13.10 13.96
CA ALA A 113 -16.33 12.54 13.07
C ALA A 113 -15.53 11.39 13.71
N ALA A 114 -15.41 11.36 15.04
CA ALA A 114 -14.60 10.37 15.77
C ALA A 114 -15.16 8.94 15.69
N ALA A 115 -16.48 8.76 15.69
CA ALA A 115 -17.12 7.44 15.61
C ALA A 115 -17.17 6.88 14.17
N ALA A 116 -17.20 7.76 13.17
CA ALA A 116 -17.02 7.39 11.76
C ALA A 116 -15.55 7.01 11.47
N ALA A 117 -14.60 7.74 12.05
CA ALA A 117 -13.17 7.42 11.98
C ALA A 117 -12.89 6.00 12.48
N GLU A 118 -13.40 5.56 13.63
CA GLU A 118 -13.13 4.19 14.12
C GLU A 118 -13.54 3.05 13.15
N ARG A 119 -14.64 3.20 12.40
CA ARG A 119 -15.07 2.22 11.38
C ARG A 119 -14.36 2.41 10.03
N GLN A 120 -14.04 3.64 9.65
CA GLN A 120 -13.31 3.99 8.42
C GLN A 120 -11.85 3.46 8.45
N PHE A 121 -11.30 3.27 9.65
CA PHE A 121 -9.90 2.93 9.86
C PHE A 121 -9.57 1.44 9.67
N GLU A 122 -10.55 0.52 9.72
CA GLU A 122 -10.29 -0.92 9.59
C GLU A 122 -9.62 -1.31 8.27
N GLY A 123 -9.97 -0.62 7.18
CA GLY A 123 -9.46 -0.91 5.83
C GLY A 123 -8.08 -0.31 5.48
N VAL A 124 -7.50 0.51 6.37
CA VAL A 124 -6.17 1.15 6.21
C VAL A 124 -5.24 0.79 7.39
N ARG A 125 -5.69 -0.11 8.29
CA ARG A 125 -4.88 -0.63 9.41
C ARG A 125 -3.58 -1.24 8.87
N GLY A 126 -2.48 -0.52 9.08
CA GLY A 126 -1.14 -0.89 8.62
C GLY A 126 -0.47 0.14 7.71
N TYR A 127 -1.23 0.98 7.01
CA TYR A 127 -0.71 2.00 6.09
C TYR A 127 -0.69 3.41 6.66
N MET A 128 -1.38 3.65 7.78
CA MET A 128 -1.44 4.97 8.40
C MET A 128 -0.11 5.36 9.03
N SER A 129 0.34 6.58 8.72
CA SER A 129 1.53 7.18 9.33
C SER A 129 1.29 7.53 10.81
N PRO A 130 2.33 7.59 11.64
CA PRO A 130 2.20 7.90 13.07
C PRO A 130 1.52 9.26 13.30
N GLU A 131 1.87 10.27 12.51
CA GLU A 131 1.27 11.60 12.59
C GLU A 131 -0.20 11.58 12.17
N PHE A 132 -0.57 10.85 11.11
CA PHE A 132 -1.97 10.73 10.70
C PHE A 132 -2.81 10.01 11.74
N LYS A 133 -2.27 8.97 12.41
CA LYS A 133 -2.96 8.31 13.53
C LYS A 133 -3.16 9.24 14.73
N ALA A 134 -2.21 10.15 14.97
CA ALA A 134 -2.26 11.05 16.12
C ALA A 134 -3.19 12.25 15.88
N THR A 135 -3.16 12.82 14.67
CA THR A 135 -3.89 14.06 14.37
C THR A 135 -5.20 13.83 13.63
N GLY A 136 -5.36 12.69 12.96
CA GLY A 136 -6.47 12.44 12.03
C GLY A 136 -6.37 13.25 10.73
N VAL A 137 -5.28 13.98 10.52
CA VAL A 137 -5.09 14.84 9.33
C VAL A 137 -4.15 14.17 8.33
N ALA A 138 -4.69 13.80 7.17
CA ALA A 138 -3.92 13.21 6.09
C ALA A 138 -3.15 14.28 5.32
N THR A 139 -1.88 14.03 5.04
CA THR A 139 -0.97 14.91 4.29
C THR A 139 -0.30 14.16 3.14
N GLN A 140 0.35 14.87 2.21
CA GLN A 140 1.19 14.22 1.19
C GLN A 140 2.25 13.29 1.82
N LYS A 141 2.78 13.64 3.00
CA LYS A 141 3.74 12.79 3.74
C LYS A 141 3.09 11.52 4.27
N SER A 142 1.82 11.56 4.64
CA SER A 142 1.07 10.35 5.02
C SER A 142 0.86 9.40 3.83
N ASP A 143 0.64 9.91 2.62
CA ASP A 143 0.61 9.08 1.39
C ASP A 143 1.98 8.46 1.09
N VAL A 144 3.06 9.22 1.26
CA VAL A 144 4.44 8.72 1.08
C VAL A 144 4.75 7.61 2.08
N TYR A 145 4.30 7.74 3.33
CA TYR A 145 4.43 6.67 4.33
C TYR A 145 3.65 5.41 3.90
N ALA A 146 2.40 5.56 3.49
CA ALA A 146 1.57 4.45 3.03
C ALA A 146 2.17 3.78 1.78
N PHE A 147 2.75 4.54 0.86
CA PHE A 147 3.52 4.01 -0.26
C PHE A 147 4.76 3.23 0.20
N GLY A 148 5.47 3.71 1.23
CA GLY A 148 6.55 2.96 1.86
C GLY A 148 6.09 1.59 2.35
N VAL A 149 4.91 1.49 2.96
CA VAL A 149 4.32 0.21 3.36
C VAL A 149 4.04 -0.69 2.15
N VAL A 150 3.51 -0.14 1.05
CA VAL A 150 3.32 -0.89 -0.22
C VAL A 150 4.65 -1.43 -0.75
N ILE A 151 5.75 -0.66 -0.67
CA ILE A 151 7.09 -1.15 -1.04
C ILE A 151 7.49 -2.35 -0.18
N LEU A 152 7.25 -2.29 1.14
CA LEU A 152 7.56 -3.41 2.03
C LEU A 152 6.71 -4.66 1.71
N GLU A 153 5.45 -4.49 1.31
CA GLU A 153 4.64 -5.59 0.79
C GLU A 153 5.19 -6.16 -0.52
N LEU A 154 5.64 -5.30 -1.44
CA LEU A 154 6.31 -5.73 -2.67
C LEU A 154 7.61 -6.49 -2.36
N MET A 155 8.37 -6.12 -1.34
CA MET A 155 9.61 -6.84 -0.98
C MET A 155 9.33 -8.18 -0.31
N THR A 156 8.35 -8.24 0.58
CA THR A 156 8.11 -9.42 1.44
C THR A 156 7.05 -10.37 0.90
N GLY A 157 6.14 -9.87 0.06
CA GLY A 157 4.92 -10.59 -0.33
C GLY A 157 3.95 -10.81 0.83
N THR A 158 4.12 -10.12 1.96
CA THR A 158 3.30 -10.28 3.17
C THR A 158 2.32 -9.13 3.36
N GLU A 159 1.32 -9.31 4.22
CA GLU A 159 0.38 -8.25 4.58
C GLU A 159 1.07 -7.18 5.45
N PRO A 160 0.61 -5.92 5.41
CA PRO A 160 1.22 -4.82 6.18
C PRO A 160 1.19 -5.09 7.69
N VAL A 161 0.17 -5.82 8.14
CA VAL A 161 -0.04 -6.23 9.51
C VAL A 161 -0.60 -7.65 9.52
N ARG A 162 -0.06 -8.53 10.37
CA ARG A 162 -0.55 -9.90 10.54
C ARG A 162 -0.46 -10.37 11.99
N TYR A 163 -1.32 -11.30 12.37
CA TYR A 163 -1.23 -11.96 13.67
C TYR A 163 -0.25 -13.13 13.62
N LYS A 164 0.71 -13.15 14.55
CA LYS A 164 1.62 -14.29 14.77
C LYS A 164 1.35 -14.85 16.16
N PHE A 165 1.16 -16.17 16.22
CA PHE A 165 1.05 -16.86 17.51
C PHE A 165 2.41 -16.89 18.20
N ASP A 166 2.48 -16.35 19.41
CA ASP A 166 3.66 -16.40 20.25
C ASP A 166 3.54 -17.58 21.22
N ARG A 167 4.38 -18.60 21.00
CA ARG A 167 4.40 -19.83 21.79
C ARG A 167 4.83 -19.59 23.24
N SER A 168 5.54 -18.50 23.53
CA SER A 168 6.04 -18.21 24.88
C SER A 168 4.96 -17.59 25.76
N SER A 169 4.10 -16.73 25.19
CA SER A 169 3.03 -16.05 25.90
C SER A 169 1.65 -16.71 25.72
N GLY A 170 1.52 -17.66 24.77
CA GLY A 170 0.24 -18.30 24.44
C GLY A 170 -0.75 -17.38 23.71
N ASN A 171 -0.33 -16.18 23.32
CA ASN A 171 -1.18 -15.14 22.74
C ASN A 171 -0.85 -14.87 21.27
N HIS A 172 -1.82 -14.29 20.55
CA HIS A 172 -1.58 -13.74 19.22
C HIS A 172 -1.01 -12.33 19.33
N ARG A 173 0.22 -12.15 18.83
CA ARG A 173 0.85 -10.83 18.71
C ARG A 173 0.63 -10.27 17.31
N LEU A 174 0.22 -9.01 17.26
CA LEU A 174 0.17 -8.24 16.01
C LEU A 174 1.61 -7.89 15.60
N ILE A 175 1.97 -8.17 14.35
CA ILE A 175 3.28 -7.86 13.80
C ILE A 175 3.10 -6.99 12.57
N SER A 176 3.78 -5.85 12.54
CA SER A 176 3.82 -4.98 11.37
C SER A 176 5.01 -5.31 10.47
N VAL A 177 4.81 -5.21 9.15
CA VAL A 177 5.90 -5.33 8.18
C VAL A 177 7.01 -4.30 8.43
N ILE A 178 6.66 -3.12 8.94
CA ILE A 178 7.59 -2.03 9.28
C ILE A 178 8.52 -2.44 10.42
N GLU A 179 7.96 -3.04 11.48
CA GLU A 179 8.75 -3.54 12.62
C GLU A 179 9.71 -4.63 12.16
N THR A 180 9.23 -5.58 11.36
CA THR A 180 10.09 -6.66 10.84
C THR A 180 11.15 -6.16 9.87
N ALA A 181 10.87 -5.11 9.10
CA ALA A 181 11.84 -4.47 8.22
C ALA A 181 12.95 -3.82 9.04
N ARG A 182 12.57 -3.10 10.10
CA ARG A 182 13.50 -2.48 11.04
C ARG A 182 14.38 -3.52 11.73
N GLU A 183 13.81 -4.62 12.21
CA GLU A 183 14.55 -5.72 12.80
C GLU A 183 15.52 -6.37 11.80
N ALA A 184 15.13 -6.52 10.53
CA ALA A 184 16.01 -7.08 9.50
C ALA A 184 17.23 -6.19 9.24
N VAL A 185 17.04 -4.87 9.24
CA VAL A 185 18.09 -3.87 9.00
C VAL A 185 18.96 -3.68 10.24
N GLU A 186 18.36 -3.37 11.38
CA GLU A 186 19.03 -2.94 12.62
C GLU A 186 19.38 -4.08 13.57
N GLY A 187 18.90 -5.31 13.32
CA GLY A 187 19.07 -6.44 14.21
C GLY A 187 20.54 -6.76 14.54
N GLY A 188 20.82 -7.08 15.81
CA GLY A 188 22.09 -7.66 16.23
C GLY A 188 22.11 -9.18 16.04
N GLY A 189 23.27 -9.77 15.75
CA GLY A 189 23.44 -11.22 15.63
C GLY A 189 24.68 -11.63 14.85
N GLU A 190 25.00 -12.92 14.86
CA GLU A 190 26.13 -13.50 14.10
C GLU A 190 25.93 -13.41 12.58
N GLU A 191 24.68 -13.41 12.13
CA GLU A 191 24.33 -13.24 10.73
C GLU A 191 24.35 -11.76 10.33
N GLY A 192 25.14 -11.41 9.31
CA GLY A 192 25.21 -10.06 8.77
C GLY A 192 23.88 -9.55 8.19
N VAL A 193 23.79 -8.24 7.98
CA VAL A 193 22.59 -7.54 7.46
C VAL A 193 22.05 -8.20 6.18
N GLU A 194 22.93 -8.59 5.26
CA GLU A 194 22.54 -9.22 3.99
C GLU A 194 21.79 -10.56 4.21
N GLY A 195 22.25 -11.41 5.14
CA GLY A 195 21.59 -12.68 5.43
C GLY A 195 20.19 -12.47 6.03
N ARG A 196 20.06 -11.50 6.93
CA ARG A 196 18.75 -11.14 7.51
C ARG A 196 17.78 -10.60 6.46
N LEU A 197 18.24 -9.70 5.59
CA LEU A 197 17.42 -9.19 4.49
C LEU A 197 17.02 -10.33 3.54
N ARG A 198 17.92 -11.27 3.22
CA ARG A 198 17.61 -12.46 2.42
C ARG A 198 16.49 -13.30 3.01
N ARG A 199 16.46 -13.46 4.34
CA ARG A 199 15.39 -14.20 5.03
C ARG A 199 14.08 -13.42 5.11
N TRP A 200 14.15 -12.09 5.14
CA TRP A 200 12.99 -11.20 5.23
C TRP A 200 12.29 -10.97 3.88
N THR A 201 13.06 -10.92 2.78
CA THR A 201 12.54 -10.77 1.42
C THR A 201 11.76 -12.00 0.96
N ASP A 202 10.78 -11.80 0.08
CA ASP A 202 9.95 -12.84 -0.49
C ASP A 202 10.78 -13.91 -1.19
N LYS A 203 10.73 -15.14 -0.68
CA LYS A 203 11.45 -16.30 -1.23
C LYS A 203 11.05 -16.63 -2.67
N ARG A 204 9.87 -16.20 -3.12
CA ARG A 204 9.39 -16.39 -4.49
C ARG A 204 10.14 -15.54 -5.51
N LEU A 205 10.85 -14.50 -5.08
CA LEU A 205 11.71 -13.68 -5.95
C LEU A 205 13.00 -14.39 -6.40
N ARG A 206 13.38 -15.51 -5.75
CA ARG A 206 14.57 -16.33 -6.08
C ARG A 206 15.81 -15.45 -6.37
N ASP A 207 16.54 -15.76 -7.44
CA ASP A 207 17.76 -15.07 -7.87
C ASP A 207 17.51 -13.76 -8.63
N SER A 208 16.25 -13.38 -8.87
CA SER A 208 15.93 -12.12 -9.56
C SER A 208 16.26 -10.90 -8.71
N PHE A 209 16.32 -11.06 -7.39
CA PHE A 209 16.78 -10.04 -6.46
C PHE A 209 18.32 -10.07 -6.38
N ARG A 210 18.98 -9.09 -6.98
CA ARG A 210 20.45 -9.04 -7.08
C ARG A 210 21.05 -8.51 -5.77
N TRP A 211 21.47 -9.41 -4.90
CA TRP A 211 22.07 -9.08 -3.59
C TRP A 211 23.44 -8.41 -3.67
N THR A 212 24.19 -8.67 -4.76
CA THR A 212 25.54 -8.12 -4.94
C THR A 212 25.51 -6.91 -5.86
N TRP A 213 25.64 -5.71 -5.31
CA TRP A 213 26.29 -4.62 -6.04
C TRP A 213 27.76 -5.02 -6.20
N ARG A 214 28.14 -5.58 -7.35
CA ARG A 214 29.56 -5.70 -7.68
C ARG A 214 30.11 -4.29 -7.70
N ARG A 215 31.04 -4.01 -6.79
CA ARG A 215 32.04 -2.95 -6.93
C ARG A 215 32.68 -3.14 -8.30
N SER A 216 32.32 -2.29 -9.25
CA SER A 216 33.11 -2.01 -10.45
C SER A 216 34.14 -0.97 -10.09
#